data_AF-A0A1X7V2U1-F1
#
_entry.id   AF-A0A1X7V2U1-F1
#
_cell.length_a   1.000
_cell.length_b   1.000
_cell.length_c   1.000
_cell.angle_alpha   90.00
_cell.angle_beta   90.00
_cell.angle_gamma   90.00
#
_symmetry.space_group_name_H-M   'P 1'
#
loop_
_entity.id
_entity.type
_entity.pdbx_description
1 polymer ?
#
loop_
_entity_poly.entity_id
_entity_poly.type
_entity_poly.pdbx_seq_one_letter_code
_entity_poly.pdbx_strand_id
1 'polypeptide(L)'
;MVDFFRSAMSYLSGEGDVGGGSGGGNAFVGQTVDIGDGMKLKVKKVIAEGGYGFVFVAQDTSTGIDYALKRQIVASENIKAIKQEITFLTQLSGHPHIIHFIGAASSKDPAGGSAEFLIVTELITGGELVDIVNTRSLSPHQVLRVFYETCQAIAHMHSQTPPIIHRDIKVENLLLTDKGSVKLCDFGSATTQRLTPDHSWSATQRGLREDENIKDTSNKVISSVQNPKQKSTDITYVTSRILVMSYPFEEGGVGRPNVLKEVAAYLEGTHPSQYLVFNLSGEQYDTDQLSGQVVDYEWPNRAMPPLESLVELCRQLDSWLRADFKNVLVIHCKDGVHPSGILVVSYLLFLRALPSPSSALRLFTARRLPEGQGMDISPSDRR
;
A
#
# COMPACT_ATOMS: atom_id res chain seq x y z
N MET A 1 17.18 -29.01 14.82
CA MET A 1 16.31 -28.06 15.55
C MET A 1 17.22 -27.39 16.56
N VAL A 2 17.93 -26.35 16.13
CA VAL A 2 19.12 -25.82 16.83
C VAL A 2 18.80 -24.43 17.38
N ASP A 3 19.13 -24.25 18.67
CA ASP A 3 18.91 -23.08 19.49
C ASP A 3 19.68 -21.84 19.00
N PHE A 4 18.98 -20.87 18.43
CA PHE A 4 19.50 -19.55 18.08
C PHE A 4 19.03 -18.49 19.10
N PHE A 5 19.43 -18.62 20.38
CA PHE A 5 19.18 -17.57 21.38
C PHE A 5 20.25 -17.56 22.50
N ARG A 6 21.27 -16.69 22.36
CA ARG A 6 22.09 -16.12 23.47
C ARG A 6 22.38 -14.66 23.14
N SER A 7 21.74 -13.70 23.80
CA SER A 7 22.06 -13.06 25.11
C SER A 7 23.08 -11.91 24.98
N ALA A 8 22.56 -10.70 24.79
CA ALA A 8 23.27 -9.43 24.68
C ALA A 8 23.34 -8.70 26.04
N MET A 9 23.93 -9.33 27.06
CA MET A 9 24.09 -8.75 28.42
C MET A 9 25.30 -7.81 28.58
N SER A 10 26.02 -7.48 27.50
CA SER A 10 27.21 -6.60 27.57
C SER A 10 26.90 -5.11 27.38
N TYR A 11 25.65 -4.73 27.11
CA TYR A 11 25.33 -3.36 26.64
C TYR A 11 25.06 -2.33 27.76
N LEU A 12 25.00 -2.73 29.04
CA LEU A 12 24.66 -1.82 30.15
C LEU A 12 25.85 -1.38 31.02
N SER A 13 27.09 -1.66 30.63
CA SER A 13 28.25 -1.36 31.48
C SER A 13 29.41 -0.67 30.73
N GLY A 14 29.13 0.42 30.03
CA GLY A 14 30.16 1.25 29.40
C GLY A 14 29.88 2.74 29.56
N GLU A 15 30.36 3.33 30.64
CA GLU A 15 30.56 4.78 30.78
C GLU A 15 31.78 5.25 29.94
N GLY A 16 31.69 6.48 29.41
CA GLY A 16 32.77 7.26 28.76
C GLY A 16 32.73 7.21 27.23
N ASP A 17 32.73 8.30 26.46
CA ASP A 17 33.37 9.60 26.67
C ASP A 17 32.66 10.70 25.82
N VAL A 18 32.66 11.93 26.33
CA VAL A 18 32.00 13.10 25.75
C VAL A 18 33.02 13.83 24.86
N GLY A 19 32.92 13.61 23.55
CA GLY A 19 33.69 14.35 22.53
C GLY A 19 32.76 15.10 21.58
N GLY A 20 32.61 16.41 21.78
CA GLY A 20 31.77 17.28 20.97
C GLY A 20 32.19 17.36 19.49
N GLY A 21 31.22 17.20 18.61
CA GLY A 21 31.33 17.46 17.17
C GLY A 21 29.94 17.64 16.57
N SER A 22 29.61 18.87 16.16
CA SER A 22 28.35 19.19 15.50
C SER A 22 28.29 18.58 14.10
N GLY A 23 27.43 17.59 13.92
CA GLY A 23 26.99 17.10 12.61
C GLY A 23 25.69 16.33 12.81
N GLY A 24 24.60 16.75 12.16
CA GLY A 24 23.27 16.17 12.30
C GLY A 24 23.14 14.74 11.76
N GLY A 25 23.88 13.79 12.34
CA GLY A 25 23.82 12.37 12.03
C GLY A 25 22.97 11.60 13.04
N ASN A 26 22.30 10.54 12.59
CA ASN A 26 21.58 9.61 13.46
C ASN A 26 22.56 9.00 14.48
N ALA A 27 22.25 9.08 15.78
CA ALA A 27 23.13 8.65 16.88
C ALA A 27 23.57 7.17 16.83
N PHE A 28 22.89 6.36 16.01
CA PHE A 28 23.24 4.96 15.78
C PHE A 28 24.41 4.79 14.78
N VAL A 29 24.68 5.79 13.95
CA VAL A 29 25.81 5.79 13.01
C VAL A 29 27.13 5.88 13.77
N GLY A 30 28.11 5.07 13.36
CA GLY A 30 29.42 4.96 14.00
C GLY A 30 29.51 3.88 15.07
N GLN A 31 28.36 3.39 15.58
CA GLN A 31 28.32 2.31 16.55
C GLN A 31 28.70 0.95 15.93
N THR A 32 29.14 0.01 16.77
CA THR A 32 29.36 -1.38 16.39
C THR A 32 28.34 -2.27 17.09
N VAL A 33 27.63 -3.09 16.32
CA VAL A 33 26.60 -4.01 16.82
C VAL A 33 27.04 -5.45 16.66
N ASP A 34 26.66 -6.30 17.62
CA ASP A 34 26.90 -7.74 17.58
C ASP A 34 25.62 -8.45 17.12
N ILE A 35 25.72 -9.25 16.06
CA ILE A 35 24.60 -9.96 15.44
C ILE A 35 24.54 -11.43 15.88
N GLY A 36 25.47 -11.86 16.75
CA GLY A 36 25.66 -13.27 17.10
C GLY A 36 26.67 -13.96 16.18
N ASP A 37 27.06 -15.18 16.55
CA ASP A 37 28.00 -16.04 15.80
C ASP A 37 29.34 -15.36 15.45
N GLY A 38 29.76 -14.37 16.24
CA GLY A 38 30.99 -13.62 16.05
C GLY A 38 30.90 -12.49 15.01
N MET A 39 29.73 -12.24 14.42
CA MET A 39 29.53 -11.16 13.45
C MET A 39 29.37 -9.81 14.15
N LYS A 40 30.34 -8.91 13.91
CA LYS A 40 30.31 -7.52 14.42
C LYS A 40 30.24 -6.54 13.27
N LEU A 41 29.20 -5.72 13.26
CA LEU A 41 28.92 -4.77 12.19
C LEU A 41 29.13 -3.33 12.65
N LYS A 42 29.96 -2.56 11.94
CA LYS A 42 30.10 -1.11 12.12
C LYS A 42 29.07 -0.37 11.28
N VAL A 43 28.18 0.38 11.93
CA VAL A 43 27.12 1.16 11.27
C VAL A 43 27.73 2.38 10.57
N LYS A 44 27.56 2.48 9.25
CA LYS A 44 28.21 3.52 8.42
C LYS A 44 27.31 4.71 8.11
N LYS A 45 26.09 4.48 7.61
CA LYS A 45 25.16 5.54 7.20
C LYS A 45 23.73 5.02 7.13
N VAL A 46 22.76 5.93 7.27
CA VAL A 46 21.34 5.65 6.98
C VAL A 46 21.14 5.59 5.47
N ILE A 47 20.32 4.66 4.98
CA ILE A 47 19.91 4.56 3.58
C ILE A 47 18.40 4.60 3.38
N ALA A 48 17.61 4.28 4.40
CA ALA A 48 16.16 4.47 4.36
C ALA A 48 15.60 4.74 5.76
N GLU A 49 14.48 5.48 5.80
CA GLU A 49 13.66 5.74 6.97
C GLU A 49 12.20 5.49 6.59
N GLY A 50 11.47 4.73 7.42
CA GLY A 50 10.05 4.48 7.19
C GLY A 50 9.30 4.13 8.46
N GLY A 51 7.99 3.91 8.36
CA GLY A 51 7.12 3.59 9.51
C GLY A 51 7.50 2.33 10.30
N TYR A 52 8.42 1.54 9.76
CA TYR A 52 8.94 0.32 10.36
C TYR A 52 10.29 0.52 11.06
N GLY A 53 10.96 1.66 10.89
CA GLY A 53 12.28 1.94 11.48
C GLY A 53 13.28 2.45 10.44
N PHE A 54 14.57 2.27 10.75
CA PHE A 54 15.67 2.76 9.92
C PHE A 54 16.43 1.61 9.28
N VAL A 55 16.90 1.82 8.05
CA VAL A 55 17.82 0.91 7.36
C VAL A 55 19.16 1.62 7.19
N PHE A 56 20.23 0.93 7.55
CA PHE A 56 21.60 1.42 7.50
C PHE A 56 22.47 0.57 6.58
N VAL A 57 23.52 1.15 6.03
CA VAL A 57 24.69 0.36 5.60
C VAL A 57 25.50 0.05 6.84
N ALA A 58 25.83 -1.23 7.04
CA ALA A 58 26.71 -1.68 8.12
C ALA A 58 27.79 -2.61 7.55
N GLN A 59 29.03 -2.42 7.98
CA GLN A 59 30.17 -3.18 7.48
C GLN A 59 30.58 -4.23 8.49
N ASP A 60 30.74 -5.47 8.06
CA ASP A 60 31.38 -6.49 8.89
C ASP A 60 32.85 -6.13 9.11
N THR A 61 33.20 -5.96 10.38
CA THR A 61 34.54 -5.55 10.81
C THR A 61 35.61 -6.59 10.52
N SER A 62 35.23 -7.85 10.33
CA SER A 62 36.16 -8.95 10.03
C SER A 62 36.41 -9.14 8.53
N THR A 63 35.37 -9.06 7.72
CA THR A 63 35.43 -9.32 6.26
C THR A 63 35.50 -8.06 5.41
N GLY A 64 35.10 -6.91 5.96
CA GLY A 64 34.97 -5.64 5.23
C GLY A 64 33.74 -5.58 4.31
N ILE A 65 32.89 -6.61 4.29
CA ILE A 65 31.68 -6.67 3.45
C ILE A 65 30.61 -5.74 4.02
N ASP A 66 29.94 -4.99 3.13
CA ASP A 66 28.82 -4.12 3.47
C ASP A 66 27.48 -4.86 3.36
N TYR A 67 26.64 -4.65 4.36
CA TYR A 67 25.30 -5.23 4.50
C TYR A 67 24.24 -4.14 4.71
N ALA A 68 22.98 -4.50 4.46
CA ALA A 68 21.85 -3.70 4.89
C ALA A 68 21.42 -4.14 6.30
N LEU A 69 21.36 -3.19 7.23
CA LEU A 69 20.97 -3.39 8.62
C LEU A 69 19.65 -2.64 8.89
N LYS A 70 18.55 -3.38 9.05
CA LYS A 70 17.25 -2.82 9.46
C LYS A 70 17.16 -2.85 10.99
N ARG A 71 16.94 -1.68 11.60
CA ARG A 71 16.76 -1.51 13.04
C ARG A 71 15.32 -1.09 13.34
N GLN A 72 14.67 -1.82 14.23
CA GLN A 72 13.28 -1.57 14.60
C GLN A 72 13.08 -1.69 16.10
N ILE A 73 12.35 -0.75 16.69
CA ILE A 73 11.90 -0.83 18.08
C ILE A 73 10.42 -1.18 18.04
N VAL A 74 10.06 -2.27 18.71
CA VAL A 74 8.78 -2.94 18.52
C VAL A 74 8.12 -3.13 19.88
N ALA A 75 6.88 -2.68 20.01
CA ALA A 75 6.09 -2.92 21.21
C ALA A 75 5.89 -4.42 21.45
N SER A 76 5.79 -4.83 22.72
CA SER A 76 5.74 -6.24 23.12
C SER A 76 4.66 -7.07 22.41
N GLU A 77 3.52 -6.46 22.07
CA GLU A 77 2.43 -7.08 21.32
C GLU A 77 2.77 -7.45 19.87
N ASN A 78 3.67 -6.69 19.23
CA ASN A 78 4.04 -6.85 17.81
C ASN A 78 5.30 -7.72 17.60
N ILE A 79 5.93 -8.19 18.67
CA ILE A 79 7.13 -9.05 18.61
C ILE A 79 6.88 -10.32 17.78
N LYS A 80 5.67 -10.88 17.82
CA LYS A 80 5.33 -12.09 17.06
C LYS A 80 5.43 -11.87 15.56
N ALA A 81 5.00 -10.72 15.05
CA ALA A 81 5.04 -10.41 13.62
C ALA A 81 6.49 -10.32 13.12
N ILE A 82 7.38 -9.67 13.87
CA ILE A 82 8.79 -9.53 13.50
C ILE A 82 9.53 -10.87 13.54
N LYS A 83 9.26 -11.70 14.55
CA LYS A 83 9.83 -13.06 14.59
C LYS A 83 9.37 -13.91 13.40
N GLN A 84 8.13 -13.71 12.96
CA GLN A 84 7.60 -14.37 11.78
C GLN A 84 8.26 -13.87 10.49
N GLU A 85 8.48 -12.55 10.33
CA GLU A 85 9.25 -11.96 9.23
C GLU A 85 10.65 -12.59 9.15
N ILE A 86 11.39 -12.65 10.27
CA ILE A 86 12.72 -13.26 10.34
C ILE A 86 12.69 -14.75 9.95
N THR A 87 11.65 -15.47 10.38
CA THR A 87 11.48 -16.89 10.02
C THR A 87 11.30 -17.06 8.51
N PHE A 88 10.48 -16.21 7.88
CA PHE A 88 10.28 -16.25 6.43
C PHE A 88 11.52 -15.83 5.65
N LEU A 89 12.21 -14.77 6.08
CA LEU A 89 13.48 -14.36 5.51
C LEU A 89 14.51 -15.49 5.55
N THR A 90 14.61 -16.20 6.67
CA THR A 90 15.50 -17.34 6.82
C THR A 90 15.13 -18.47 5.87
N GLN A 91 13.84 -18.82 5.80
CA GLN A 91 13.33 -19.93 4.98
C GLN A 91 13.47 -19.67 3.48
N LEU A 92 13.32 -18.42 3.04
CA LEU A 92 13.35 -18.03 1.63
C LEU A 92 14.75 -17.63 1.14
N SER A 93 15.71 -17.55 2.06
CA SER A 93 17.09 -17.16 1.76
C SER A 93 17.76 -18.16 0.82
N GLY A 94 18.54 -17.65 -0.14
CA GLY A 94 19.27 -18.45 -1.13
C GLY A 94 18.64 -18.44 -2.52
N HIS A 95 17.41 -17.97 -2.67
CA HIS A 95 16.80 -17.75 -3.99
C HIS A 95 17.38 -16.49 -4.69
N PRO A 96 17.75 -16.53 -5.98
CA PRO A 96 18.41 -15.41 -6.67
C PRO A 96 17.58 -14.12 -6.72
N HIS A 97 16.25 -14.23 -6.70
CA HIS A 97 15.30 -13.11 -6.77
C HIS A 97 14.61 -12.79 -5.42
N ILE A 98 15.14 -13.30 -4.32
CA ILE A 98 14.74 -12.90 -2.96
C ILE A 98 15.97 -12.32 -2.27
N ILE A 99 15.77 -11.31 -1.42
CA ILE A 99 16.84 -10.73 -0.62
C ILE A 99 17.45 -11.78 0.34
N HIS A 100 18.77 -11.91 0.31
CA HIS A 100 19.50 -12.87 1.11
C HIS A 100 19.56 -12.42 2.57
N PHE A 101 19.02 -13.25 3.45
CA PHE A 101 19.10 -13.06 4.90
C PHE A 101 20.45 -13.53 5.43
N ILE A 102 21.09 -12.70 6.27
CA ILE A 102 22.41 -12.94 6.84
C ILE A 102 22.30 -13.32 8.32
N GLY A 103 21.49 -12.58 9.09
CA GLY A 103 21.36 -12.81 10.52
C GLY A 103 20.42 -11.81 11.18
N ALA A 104 20.08 -12.07 12.45
CA ALA A 104 19.29 -11.14 13.24
C ALA A 104 19.67 -11.21 14.72
N ALA A 105 19.57 -10.07 15.40
CA ALA A 105 19.72 -9.96 16.84
C ALA A 105 18.51 -9.25 17.46
N SER A 106 18.23 -9.54 18.73
CA SER A 106 17.19 -8.86 19.47
C SER A 106 17.64 -8.52 20.89
N SER A 107 17.33 -7.32 21.36
CA SER A 107 17.53 -6.90 22.75
C SER A 107 16.17 -6.50 23.33
N LYS A 108 15.92 -6.85 24.60
CA LYS A 108 14.69 -6.43 25.29
C LYS A 108 14.98 -5.17 26.08
N ASP A 109 14.01 -4.25 26.09
CA ASP A 109 14.03 -3.11 26.98
C ASP A 109 13.98 -3.61 28.45
N PRO A 110 14.92 -3.19 29.31
CA PRO A 110 14.88 -3.49 30.74
C PRO A 110 13.56 -3.10 31.43
N ALA A 111 12.86 -2.08 30.93
CA ALA A 111 11.56 -1.65 31.44
C ALA A 111 10.38 -2.52 30.96
N GLY A 112 10.61 -3.46 30.03
CA GLY A 112 9.63 -4.48 29.62
C GLY A 112 8.56 -4.05 28.60
N GLY A 113 8.62 -2.82 28.08
CA GLY A 113 7.61 -2.28 27.15
C GLY A 113 7.87 -2.53 25.67
N SER A 114 9.14 -2.76 25.30
CA SER A 114 9.54 -2.90 23.89
C SER A 114 10.71 -3.86 23.71
N ALA A 115 10.95 -4.26 22.47
CA ALA A 115 12.14 -4.99 22.06
C ALA A 115 12.72 -4.36 20.81
N GLU A 116 14.04 -4.26 20.77
CA GLU A 116 14.78 -3.86 19.60
C GLU A 116 15.16 -5.10 18.78
N PHE A 117 14.97 -5.00 17.46
CA PHE A 117 15.38 -6.00 16.49
C PHE A 117 16.35 -5.38 15.49
N LEU A 118 17.42 -6.13 15.22
CA LEU A 118 18.40 -5.87 14.18
C LEU A 118 18.30 -7.01 13.17
N ILE A 119 17.96 -6.69 11.92
CA ILE A 119 17.82 -7.67 10.83
C ILE A 119 18.86 -7.32 9.77
N VAL A 120 19.70 -8.29 9.41
CA VAL A 120 20.81 -8.11 8.48
C VAL A 120 20.53 -8.88 7.19
N THR A 121 20.62 -8.17 6.07
CA THR A 121 20.50 -8.75 4.73
C THR A 121 21.68 -8.33 3.85
N GLU A 122 21.82 -8.99 2.70
CA GLU A 122 22.71 -8.46 1.65
C GLU A 122 22.36 -7.00 1.33
N LEU A 123 23.38 -6.20 1.00
CA LEU A 123 23.20 -4.84 0.53
C LEU A 123 22.98 -4.84 -0.98
N ILE A 124 21.83 -4.33 -1.43
CA ILE A 124 21.55 -4.12 -2.85
C ILE A 124 21.82 -2.66 -3.21
N THR A 125 22.75 -2.44 -4.15
CA THR A 125 23.27 -1.10 -4.47
C THR A 125 22.61 -0.42 -5.66
N GLY A 126 21.81 -1.13 -6.46
CA GLY A 126 21.13 -0.56 -7.63
C GLY A 126 19.83 0.19 -7.31
N GLY A 127 19.46 0.30 -6.03
CA GLY A 127 18.32 1.09 -5.56
C GLY A 127 16.97 0.37 -5.73
N GLU A 128 15.91 1.10 -5.43
CA GLU A 128 14.53 0.62 -5.59
C GLU A 128 14.10 0.73 -7.06
N LEU A 129 13.34 -0.26 -7.54
CA LEU A 129 12.83 -0.25 -8.91
C LEU A 129 11.90 0.95 -9.16
N VAL A 130 11.16 1.38 -8.12
CA VAL A 130 10.23 2.52 -8.18
C VAL A 130 10.91 3.81 -8.65
N ASP A 131 12.14 4.07 -8.18
CA ASP A 131 12.90 5.27 -8.57
C ASP A 131 13.24 5.25 -10.07
N ILE A 132 13.53 4.07 -10.60
CA ILE A 132 13.88 3.89 -12.02
C ILE A 132 12.65 4.10 -12.90
N VAL A 133 11.51 3.52 -12.54
CA VAL A 133 10.28 3.67 -13.34
C VAL A 133 9.70 5.09 -13.26
N ASN A 134 9.97 5.81 -12.18
CA ASN A 134 9.60 7.22 -12.03
C ASN A 134 10.49 8.16 -12.85
N THR A 135 11.76 7.80 -13.05
CA THR A 135 12.71 8.64 -13.80
C THR A 135 12.77 8.32 -15.28
N ARG A 136 12.44 7.08 -15.68
CA ARG A 136 12.43 6.67 -17.09
C ARG A 136 11.49 5.50 -17.35
N SER A 137 11.04 5.39 -18.60
CA SER A 137 10.32 4.19 -19.05
C SER A 137 11.27 3.00 -19.24
N LEU A 138 10.79 1.82 -18.85
CA LEU A 138 11.45 0.55 -19.15
C LEU A 138 11.02 0.05 -20.53
N SER A 139 11.95 -0.55 -21.28
CA SER A 139 11.61 -1.25 -22.52
C SER A 139 10.75 -2.48 -22.24
N PRO A 140 9.93 -2.96 -23.20
CA PRO A 140 9.13 -4.17 -23.03
C PRO A 140 9.94 -5.40 -22.57
N HIS A 141 11.18 -5.54 -23.06
CA HIS A 141 12.08 -6.62 -22.64
C HIS A 141 12.48 -6.50 -21.15
N GLN A 142 12.75 -5.28 -20.67
CA GLN A 142 13.05 -5.04 -19.26
C GLN A 142 11.83 -5.29 -18.37
N VAL A 143 10.64 -4.83 -18.79
CA VAL A 143 9.39 -5.10 -18.07
C VAL A 143 9.14 -6.60 -17.95
N LEU A 144 9.29 -7.34 -19.05
CA LEU A 144 9.12 -8.80 -19.04
C LEU A 144 10.14 -9.50 -18.14
N ARG A 145 11.40 -9.06 -18.14
CA ARG A 145 12.43 -9.61 -17.26
C ARG A 145 12.11 -9.37 -15.79
N VAL A 146 11.76 -8.14 -15.41
CA VAL A 146 11.35 -7.80 -14.05
C VAL A 146 10.18 -8.69 -13.62
N PHE A 147 9.13 -8.75 -14.45
CA PHE A 147 7.94 -9.54 -14.14
C PHE A 147 8.26 -11.03 -13.96
N TYR A 148 9.06 -11.60 -14.86
CA TYR A 148 9.48 -13.00 -14.80
C TYR A 148 10.27 -13.32 -13.53
N GLU A 149 11.28 -12.50 -13.21
CA GLU A 149 12.13 -12.68 -12.03
C GLU A 149 11.31 -12.52 -10.73
N THR A 150 10.38 -11.57 -10.68
CA THR A 150 9.42 -11.43 -9.58
C THR A 150 8.52 -12.67 -9.45
N CYS A 151 8.00 -13.21 -10.56
CA CYS A 151 7.21 -14.44 -10.55
C CYS A 151 8.02 -15.65 -10.04
N GLN A 152 9.33 -15.73 -10.35
CA GLN A 152 10.19 -16.78 -9.81
C GLN A 152 10.33 -16.69 -8.28
N ALA A 153 10.51 -15.48 -7.74
CA ALA A 153 10.51 -15.26 -6.30
C ALA A 153 9.20 -15.70 -5.65
N ILE A 154 8.06 -15.29 -6.22
CA ILE A 154 6.72 -15.65 -5.73
C ILE A 154 6.49 -17.17 -5.82
N ALA A 155 6.91 -17.82 -6.91
CA ALA A 155 6.80 -19.26 -7.06
C ALA A 155 7.59 -20.00 -5.97
N HIS A 156 8.80 -19.52 -5.66
CA HIS A 156 9.61 -20.06 -4.56
C HIS A 156 8.94 -19.89 -3.19
N MET A 157 8.26 -18.76 -2.94
CA MET A 157 7.48 -18.56 -1.72
C MET A 157 6.28 -19.52 -1.64
N HIS A 158 5.57 -19.71 -2.74
CA HIS A 158 4.40 -20.57 -2.81
C HIS A 158 4.74 -22.06 -2.79
N SER A 159 5.98 -22.46 -3.13
CA SER A 159 6.45 -23.84 -3.02
C SER A 159 6.84 -24.25 -1.60
N GLN A 160 6.90 -23.32 -0.66
CA GLN A 160 7.19 -23.63 0.74
C GLN A 160 6.08 -24.48 1.37
N THR A 161 6.40 -25.19 2.46
CA THR A 161 5.43 -25.97 3.22
C THR A 161 5.41 -25.52 4.68
N PRO A 162 4.33 -24.84 5.13
CA PRO A 162 3.18 -24.37 4.35
C PRO A 162 3.54 -23.24 3.37
N PRO A 163 2.76 -23.01 2.30
CA PRO A 163 3.00 -21.93 1.33
C PRO A 163 2.98 -20.56 1.97
N ILE A 164 3.98 -19.72 1.64
CA ILE A 164 4.12 -18.36 2.18
C ILE A 164 3.52 -17.36 1.19
N ILE A 165 2.61 -16.52 1.66
CA ILE A 165 1.91 -15.50 0.88
C ILE A 165 2.48 -14.13 1.27
N HIS A 166 3.01 -13.36 0.31
CA HIS A 166 3.67 -12.08 0.59
C HIS A 166 2.72 -10.97 1.05
N ARG A 167 1.53 -10.88 0.43
CA ARG A 167 0.47 -9.86 0.62
C ARG A 167 0.82 -8.39 0.31
N ASP A 168 2.10 -8.03 0.17
CA ASP A 168 2.52 -6.66 -0.18
C ASP A 168 3.44 -6.60 -1.42
N ILE A 169 3.04 -7.20 -2.55
CA ILE A 169 3.87 -7.20 -3.77
C ILE A 169 3.61 -5.91 -4.54
N LYS A 170 4.64 -5.07 -4.65
CA LYS A 170 4.62 -3.76 -5.32
C LYS A 170 6.02 -3.35 -5.78
N VAL A 171 6.13 -2.33 -6.63
CA VAL A 171 7.41 -1.91 -7.23
C VAL A 171 8.40 -1.35 -6.21
N GLU A 172 7.90 -0.82 -5.10
CA GLU A 172 8.67 -0.31 -3.95
C GLU A 172 9.38 -1.44 -3.20
N ASN A 173 8.84 -2.67 -3.26
CA ASN A 173 9.42 -3.84 -2.60
C ASN A 173 10.33 -4.66 -3.55
N LEU A 174 10.72 -4.08 -4.71
CA LEU A 174 11.65 -4.69 -5.65
C LEU A 174 12.93 -3.88 -5.71
N LEU A 175 14.06 -4.50 -5.35
CA LEU A 175 15.39 -3.89 -5.41
C LEU A 175 16.11 -4.32 -6.68
N LEU A 176 16.76 -3.37 -7.35
CA LEU A 176 17.57 -3.65 -8.54
C LEU A 176 19.02 -3.94 -8.14
N THR A 177 19.54 -5.06 -8.62
CA THR A 177 20.96 -5.40 -8.52
C THR A 177 21.80 -4.62 -9.54
N ASP A 178 23.09 -4.48 -9.28
CA ASP A 178 24.08 -3.95 -10.22
C ASP A 178 24.10 -4.70 -11.57
N LYS A 179 23.72 -5.98 -11.56
CA LYS A 179 23.59 -6.84 -12.76
C LYS A 179 22.27 -6.68 -13.51
N GLY A 180 21.39 -5.77 -13.07
CA GLY A 180 20.11 -5.48 -13.71
C GLY A 180 19.04 -6.57 -13.52
N SER A 181 19.19 -7.43 -12.51
CA SER A 181 18.14 -8.34 -12.02
C SER A 181 17.46 -7.78 -10.78
N VAL A 182 16.24 -8.23 -10.49
CA VAL A 182 15.46 -7.79 -9.32
C VAL A 182 15.48 -8.81 -8.17
N LYS A 183 15.37 -8.28 -6.96
CA LYS A 183 15.17 -9.05 -5.72
C LYS A 183 13.97 -8.50 -4.94
N LEU A 184 13.08 -9.39 -4.53
CA LEU A 184 11.96 -9.07 -3.66
C LEU A 184 12.46 -8.88 -2.21
N CYS A 185 12.01 -7.80 -1.57
CA CYS A 185 12.26 -7.49 -0.18
C CYS A 185 10.95 -7.22 0.59
N ASP A 186 11.06 -6.97 1.89
CA ASP A 186 9.98 -6.65 2.83
C ASP A 186 8.90 -7.75 3.04
N PHE A 187 9.17 -8.63 4.01
CA PHE A 187 8.27 -9.75 4.35
C PHE A 187 7.42 -9.48 5.60
N GLY A 188 7.34 -8.22 6.06
CA GLY A 188 6.61 -7.86 7.28
C GLY A 188 5.12 -8.20 7.25
N SER A 189 4.52 -8.21 6.06
CA SER A 189 3.10 -8.56 5.85
C SER A 189 2.88 -10.02 5.45
N ALA A 190 3.94 -10.82 5.30
CA ALA A 190 3.82 -12.18 4.80
C ALA A 190 3.11 -13.11 5.80
N THR A 191 2.46 -14.17 5.31
CA THR A 191 1.73 -15.13 6.14
C THR A 191 1.61 -16.50 5.48
N THR A 192 1.40 -17.54 6.27
CA THR A 192 1.05 -18.89 5.79
C THR A 192 -0.44 -19.19 5.96
N GLN A 193 -1.19 -18.27 6.58
CA GLN A 193 -2.62 -18.44 6.81
C GLN A 193 -3.38 -18.33 5.49
N ARG A 194 -4.05 -19.43 5.12
CA ARG A 194 -5.05 -19.43 4.06
C ARG A 194 -6.41 -19.30 4.70
N LEU A 195 -7.12 -18.25 4.31
CA LEU A 195 -8.48 -18.01 4.74
C LEU A 195 -9.40 -18.52 3.65
N THR A 196 -10.13 -19.59 3.93
CA THR A 196 -11.25 -20.07 3.10
C THR A 196 -12.53 -19.67 3.81
N PRO A 197 -13.22 -18.61 3.36
CA PRO A 197 -14.50 -18.22 3.95
C PRO A 197 -15.47 -19.38 3.80
N ASP A 198 -16.05 -19.84 4.91
CA ASP A 198 -17.13 -20.80 4.91
C ASP A 198 -18.40 -20.19 5.52
N HIS A 199 -19.46 -20.99 5.59
CA HIS A 199 -20.76 -20.57 6.13
C HIS A 199 -20.74 -20.31 7.65
N SER A 200 -19.65 -20.64 8.36
CA SER A 200 -19.51 -20.41 9.81
C SER A 200 -18.99 -19.00 10.16
N TRP A 201 -18.45 -18.27 9.19
CA TRP A 201 -17.93 -16.92 9.40
C TRP A 201 -19.06 -15.91 9.58
N SER A 202 -19.07 -15.20 10.71
CA SER A 202 -20.01 -14.12 10.96
C SER A 202 -19.74 -12.90 10.05
N ALA A 203 -20.77 -12.11 9.75
CA ALA A 203 -20.66 -10.90 8.94
C ALA A 203 -19.61 -9.91 9.49
N THR A 204 -19.45 -9.84 10.82
CA THR A 204 -18.45 -9.02 11.51
C THR A 204 -17.01 -9.52 11.29
N GLN A 205 -16.80 -10.84 11.28
CA GLN A 205 -15.49 -11.44 10.99
C GLN A 205 -15.08 -11.27 9.53
N ARG A 206 -16.05 -11.26 8.61
CA ARG A 206 -15.84 -10.91 7.18
C ARG A 206 -15.51 -9.42 7.02
N GLY A 207 -16.15 -8.54 7.82
CA GLY A 207 -15.90 -7.10 7.94
C GLY A 207 -14.46 -6.73 8.30
N LEU A 208 -14.06 -7.09 9.51
CA LEU A 208 -12.78 -6.68 10.09
C LEU A 208 -11.57 -7.15 9.27
N ARG A 209 -11.69 -8.27 8.55
CA ARG A 209 -10.60 -8.87 7.75
C ARG A 209 -10.50 -8.31 6.33
N GLU A 210 -11.62 -7.92 5.73
CA GLU A 210 -11.58 -7.13 4.48
C GLU A 210 -10.93 -5.76 4.74
N ASP A 211 -11.20 -5.15 5.90
CA ASP A 211 -10.58 -3.89 6.31
C ASP A 211 -9.07 -4.02 6.57
N GLU A 212 -8.56 -5.13 7.15
CA GLU A 212 -7.11 -5.37 7.31
C GLU A 212 -6.38 -5.44 5.97
N ASN A 213 -6.93 -6.18 4.99
CA ASN A 213 -6.34 -6.29 3.64
C ASN A 213 -6.37 -4.96 2.87
N ILE A 214 -7.38 -4.13 3.14
CA ILE A 214 -7.58 -2.83 2.49
C ILE A 214 -6.75 -1.72 3.16
N LYS A 215 -6.58 -1.77 4.49
CA LYS A 215 -5.78 -0.82 5.28
C LYS A 215 -4.29 -0.93 4.96
N ASP A 216 -3.73 -2.14 4.84
CA ASP A 216 -2.30 -2.33 4.56
C ASP A 216 -1.86 -1.78 3.19
N THR A 217 -2.73 -1.85 2.18
CA THR A 217 -2.42 -1.32 0.83
C THR A 217 -2.63 0.20 0.72
N SER A 218 -3.38 0.82 1.64
CA SER A 218 -3.82 2.22 1.53
C SER A 218 -3.08 3.19 2.48
N ASN A 219 -2.43 2.69 3.54
CA ASN A 219 -1.88 3.55 4.61
C ASN A 219 -0.64 4.38 4.22
N LYS A 220 0.00 4.13 3.07
CA LYS A 220 1.16 4.95 2.60
C LYS A 220 0.79 6.11 1.66
N VAL A 221 -0.40 6.10 1.07
CA VAL A 221 -0.83 7.18 0.13
C VAL A 221 -1.70 8.24 0.81
N ILE A 222 -2.29 7.92 1.97
CA ILE A 222 -3.23 8.81 2.67
C ILE A 222 -2.52 9.74 3.67
N SER A 223 -1.30 9.42 4.13
CA SER A 223 -0.56 10.28 5.07
C SER A 223 0.11 11.49 4.42
N SER A 224 0.21 11.54 3.09
CA SER A 224 0.84 12.65 2.35
C SER A 224 -0.13 13.75 1.89
N VAL A 225 -1.43 13.68 2.23
CA VAL A 225 -2.43 14.71 1.85
C VAL A 225 -3.30 15.17 3.03
N GLN A 226 -2.72 15.28 4.23
CA GLN A 226 -3.32 16.08 5.31
C GLN A 226 -2.46 17.29 5.61
N ASN A 227 -2.56 18.28 4.72
CA ASN A 227 -2.20 19.65 5.05
C ASN A 227 -3.44 20.30 5.72
N PRO A 228 -3.45 20.58 7.03
CA PRO A 228 -4.64 20.99 7.79
C PRO A 228 -5.16 22.41 7.49
N LYS A 229 -4.79 22.99 6.34
CA LYS A 229 -5.21 24.33 5.89
C LYS A 229 -6.03 24.35 4.60
N GLN A 230 -6.35 23.20 4.01
CA GLN A 230 -7.19 23.14 2.82
C GLN A 230 -8.60 22.68 3.19
N LYS A 231 -9.61 23.46 2.78
CA LYS A 231 -11.03 23.12 2.90
C LYS A 231 -11.22 21.69 2.36
N SER A 232 -11.84 20.80 3.13
CA SER A 232 -11.95 19.38 2.75
C SER A 232 -12.93 19.23 1.58
N THR A 233 -12.41 19.07 0.36
CA THR A 233 -13.20 18.63 -0.79
C THR A 233 -13.72 17.23 -0.54
N ASP A 234 -15.00 17.01 -0.82
CA ASP A 234 -15.67 15.72 -0.69
C ASP A 234 -15.39 14.84 -1.92
N ILE A 235 -14.17 14.31 -1.97
CA ILE A 235 -13.66 13.40 -3.00
C ILE A 235 -13.05 12.19 -2.29
N THR A 236 -13.37 10.98 -2.74
CA THR A 236 -12.91 9.74 -2.11
C THR A 236 -12.53 8.69 -3.12
N TYR A 237 -11.38 8.04 -2.93
CA TYR A 237 -11.00 6.86 -3.69
C TYR A 237 -11.75 5.64 -3.16
N VAL A 238 -12.61 5.06 -4.00
CA VAL A 238 -13.23 3.76 -3.72
C VAL A 238 -12.27 2.63 -4.11
N THR A 239 -11.52 2.82 -5.20
CA THR A 239 -10.36 1.98 -5.58
C THR A 239 -9.20 2.89 -5.99
N SER A 240 -8.05 2.33 -6.35
CA SER A 240 -6.91 3.13 -6.84
C SER A 240 -7.18 3.94 -8.11
N ARG A 241 -8.21 3.59 -8.90
CA ARG A 241 -8.53 4.25 -10.18
C ARG A 241 -9.99 4.70 -10.30
N ILE A 242 -10.76 4.64 -9.22
CA ILE A 242 -12.16 5.07 -9.18
C ILE A 242 -12.34 6.02 -8.00
N LEU A 243 -12.58 7.29 -8.32
CA LEU A 243 -12.92 8.35 -7.40
C LEU A 243 -14.43 8.56 -7.40
N VAL A 244 -14.97 8.88 -6.25
CA VAL A 244 -16.37 9.28 -6.07
C VAL A 244 -16.41 10.60 -5.32
N MET A 245 -17.26 11.52 -5.77
CA MET A 245 -17.43 12.83 -5.17
C MET A 245 -18.91 13.24 -5.13
N SER A 246 -19.25 14.22 -4.29
CA SER A 246 -20.52 14.96 -4.40
C SER A 246 -20.44 16.03 -5.50
N TYR A 247 -21.60 16.59 -5.85
CA TYR A 247 -21.75 17.52 -6.96
C TYR A 247 -20.75 18.69 -6.93
N PRO A 248 -20.08 19.01 -8.06
CA PRO A 248 -19.18 20.15 -8.14
C PRO A 248 -19.96 21.44 -8.37
N PHE A 249 -20.06 22.29 -7.35
CA PHE A 249 -20.79 23.55 -7.40
C PHE A 249 -19.92 24.67 -7.97
N GLU A 250 -20.48 25.55 -8.81
CA GLU A 250 -19.80 26.75 -9.31
C GLU A 250 -19.29 27.65 -8.17
N GLU A 251 -20.09 27.76 -7.12
CA GLU A 251 -19.77 28.55 -5.93
C GLU A 251 -19.94 27.72 -4.66
N GLY A 252 -18.96 27.87 -3.77
CA GLY A 252 -18.98 27.26 -2.44
C GLY A 252 -20.09 27.84 -1.55
N GLY A 253 -20.45 27.10 -0.51
CA GLY A 253 -21.50 27.50 0.43
C GLY A 253 -21.73 26.45 1.50
N VAL A 254 -22.65 26.71 2.41
CA VAL A 254 -23.05 25.73 3.43
C VAL A 254 -23.62 24.49 2.73
N GLY A 255 -23.05 23.31 3.02
CA GLY A 255 -23.46 22.05 2.39
C GLY A 255 -22.98 21.85 0.95
N ARG A 256 -22.06 22.70 0.46
CA ARG A 256 -21.44 22.58 -0.88
C ARG A 256 -19.93 22.38 -0.73
N PRO A 257 -19.50 21.14 -0.42
CA PRO A 257 -18.10 20.85 -0.10
C PRO A 257 -17.18 20.92 -1.33
N ASN A 258 -17.73 20.71 -2.53
CA ASN A 258 -16.97 20.68 -3.77
C ASN A 258 -17.22 21.94 -4.59
N VAL A 259 -16.23 22.83 -4.62
CA VAL A 259 -16.22 23.97 -5.54
C VAL A 259 -15.57 23.52 -6.85
N LEU A 260 -16.23 23.74 -7.99
CA LEU A 260 -15.81 23.21 -9.30
C LEU A 260 -14.36 23.56 -9.64
N LYS A 261 -13.94 24.82 -9.40
CA LYS A 261 -12.55 25.27 -9.60
C LYS A 261 -11.54 24.51 -8.74
N GLU A 262 -11.91 24.19 -7.50
CA GLU A 262 -11.05 23.45 -6.57
C GLU A 262 -10.96 21.97 -6.97
N VAL A 263 -12.09 21.38 -7.40
CA VAL A 263 -12.13 20.01 -7.95
C VAL A 263 -11.28 19.90 -9.20
N ALA A 264 -11.42 20.84 -10.13
CA ALA A 264 -10.61 20.88 -11.36
C ALA A 264 -9.10 20.99 -11.04
N ALA A 265 -8.73 21.90 -10.14
CA ALA A 265 -7.34 22.06 -9.72
C ALA A 265 -6.79 20.79 -9.03
N TYR A 266 -7.61 20.12 -8.21
CA TYR A 266 -7.24 18.86 -7.57
C TYR A 266 -7.02 17.75 -8.60
N LEU A 267 -7.96 17.56 -9.53
CA LEU A 267 -7.89 16.50 -10.54
C LEU A 267 -6.74 16.73 -11.51
N GLU A 268 -6.54 17.96 -11.98
CA GLU A 268 -5.42 18.26 -12.88
C GLU A 268 -4.07 18.16 -12.16
N GLY A 269 -4.01 18.53 -10.88
CA GLY A 269 -2.79 18.41 -10.07
C GLY A 269 -2.43 16.96 -9.71
N THR A 270 -3.41 16.06 -9.64
CA THR A 270 -3.21 14.65 -9.24
C THR A 270 -3.17 13.69 -10.42
N HIS A 271 -3.98 13.95 -11.46
CA HIS A 271 -4.14 13.12 -12.67
C HIS A 271 -4.15 13.98 -13.94
N PRO A 272 -3.04 14.66 -14.29
CA PRO A 272 -3.02 15.62 -15.39
C PRO A 272 -3.53 15.02 -16.70
N SER A 273 -4.65 15.52 -17.22
CA SER A 273 -5.32 15.02 -18.44
C SER A 273 -5.66 13.51 -18.45
N GLN A 274 -5.64 12.83 -17.31
CA GLN A 274 -5.84 11.37 -17.18
C GLN A 274 -7.07 10.99 -16.34
N TYR A 275 -8.05 11.88 -16.24
CA TYR A 275 -9.33 11.60 -15.60
C TYR A 275 -10.49 11.66 -16.61
N LEU A 276 -11.59 11.00 -16.29
CA LEU A 276 -12.86 11.16 -16.99
C LEU A 276 -13.99 11.21 -15.96
N VAL A 277 -14.79 12.28 -16.03
CA VAL A 277 -15.86 12.55 -15.08
C VAL A 277 -17.18 12.00 -15.63
N PHE A 278 -17.87 11.17 -14.85
CA PHE A 278 -19.23 10.73 -15.12
C PHE A 278 -20.20 11.48 -14.22
N ASN A 279 -21.02 12.31 -14.84
CA ASN A 279 -22.05 13.09 -14.16
C ASN A 279 -23.39 12.32 -14.18
N LEU A 280 -23.81 11.83 -13.00
CA LEU A 280 -25.08 11.13 -12.81
C LEU A 280 -26.15 12.02 -12.15
N SER A 281 -25.89 13.32 -11.99
CA SER A 281 -26.75 14.21 -11.21
C SER A 281 -28.01 14.69 -11.95
N GLY A 282 -27.98 14.64 -13.28
CA GLY A 282 -28.99 15.26 -14.15
C GLY A 282 -28.90 16.79 -14.22
N GLU A 283 -27.89 17.40 -13.59
CA GLU A 283 -27.65 18.84 -13.63
C GLU A 283 -26.34 19.14 -14.35
N GLN A 284 -26.35 20.14 -15.22
CA GLN A 284 -25.17 20.60 -15.96
C GLN A 284 -24.44 21.72 -15.19
N TYR A 285 -23.14 21.78 -15.40
CA TYR A 285 -22.23 22.79 -14.86
C TYR A 285 -21.13 23.07 -15.90
N ASP A 286 -20.27 24.06 -15.65
CA ASP A 286 -19.23 24.47 -16.60
C ASP A 286 -18.15 23.40 -16.81
N THR A 287 -18.36 22.53 -17.81
CA THR A 287 -17.47 21.40 -18.10
C THR A 287 -16.10 21.83 -18.65
N ASP A 288 -15.98 23.08 -19.12
CA ASP A 288 -14.70 23.58 -19.67
C ASP A 288 -13.63 23.66 -18.58
N GLN A 289 -14.03 23.86 -17.32
CA GLN A 289 -13.11 23.83 -16.17
C GLN A 289 -12.51 22.45 -15.92
N LEU A 290 -13.14 21.39 -16.41
CA LEU A 290 -12.66 20.00 -16.35
C LEU A 290 -12.10 19.54 -17.70
N SER A 291 -11.63 20.49 -18.52
CA SER A 291 -11.03 20.22 -19.84
C SER A 291 -11.97 19.47 -20.80
N GLY A 292 -13.29 19.60 -20.63
CA GLY A 292 -14.28 18.86 -21.41
C GLY A 292 -14.28 17.34 -21.16
N GLN A 293 -13.61 16.85 -20.11
CA GLN A 293 -13.54 15.43 -19.74
C GLN A 293 -14.77 15.02 -18.91
N VAL A 294 -15.97 15.39 -19.35
CA VAL A 294 -17.23 15.10 -18.66
C VAL A 294 -18.18 14.35 -19.58
N VAL A 295 -18.68 13.20 -19.11
CA VAL A 295 -19.74 12.42 -19.72
C VAL A 295 -21.00 12.61 -18.88
N ASP A 296 -21.99 13.29 -19.44
CA ASP A 296 -23.30 13.45 -18.82
C ASP A 296 -24.14 12.19 -19.05
N TYR A 297 -24.64 11.62 -17.96
CA TYR A 297 -25.58 10.53 -17.99
C TYR A 297 -26.83 10.90 -17.19
N GLU A 298 -27.98 10.86 -17.85
CA GLU A 298 -29.27 11.11 -17.22
C GLU A 298 -29.68 9.92 -16.36
N TRP A 299 -29.21 9.90 -15.10
CA TRP A 299 -29.67 8.91 -14.14
C TRP A 299 -31.15 9.18 -13.78
N PRO A 300 -32.06 8.20 -13.92
CA PRO A 300 -33.47 8.43 -13.63
C PRO A 300 -33.70 8.88 -12.18
N ASN A 301 -34.43 9.98 -12.00
CA ASN A 301 -34.70 10.51 -10.66
C ASN A 301 -35.45 9.48 -9.80
N ARG A 302 -34.80 9.00 -8.73
CA ARG A 302 -35.32 7.97 -7.80
C ARG A 302 -35.69 6.63 -8.46
N ALA A 303 -35.13 6.32 -9.62
CA ALA A 303 -35.39 5.05 -10.30
C ALA A 303 -34.09 4.43 -10.83
N MET A 304 -34.12 3.10 -10.98
CA MET A 304 -33.03 2.35 -11.60
C MET A 304 -33.05 2.56 -13.12
N PRO A 305 -31.89 2.82 -13.76
CA PRO A 305 -31.80 2.78 -15.21
C PRO A 305 -32.10 1.36 -15.73
N PRO A 306 -32.55 1.23 -16.99
CA PRO A 306 -32.64 -0.08 -17.63
C PRO A 306 -31.31 -0.83 -17.53
N LEU A 307 -31.37 -2.15 -17.34
CA LEU A 307 -30.17 -2.99 -17.20
C LEU A 307 -29.20 -2.82 -18.37
N GLU A 308 -29.74 -2.70 -19.58
CA GLU A 308 -28.94 -2.47 -20.78
C GLU A 308 -28.11 -1.17 -20.70
N SER A 309 -28.73 -0.08 -20.22
CA SER A 309 -28.05 1.20 -20.05
C SER A 309 -26.98 1.14 -18.95
N LEU A 310 -27.24 0.41 -17.86
CA LEU A 310 -26.26 0.19 -16.79
C LEU A 310 -25.05 -0.63 -17.27
N VAL A 311 -25.30 -1.65 -18.10
CA VAL A 311 -24.23 -2.45 -18.72
C VAL A 311 -23.44 -1.58 -19.71
N GLU A 312 -24.10 -0.71 -20.47
CA GLU A 312 -23.42 0.18 -21.40
C GLU A 312 -22.53 1.20 -20.68
N LEU A 313 -23.00 1.77 -19.57
CA LEU A 313 -22.15 2.57 -18.69
C LEU A 313 -20.93 1.78 -18.22
N CYS A 314 -21.11 0.54 -17.75
CA CYS A 314 -19.99 -0.30 -17.32
C CYS A 314 -18.96 -0.52 -18.45
N ARG A 315 -19.40 -0.68 -19.71
CA ARG A 315 -18.50 -0.79 -20.87
C ARG A 315 -17.71 0.50 -21.13
N GLN A 316 -18.34 1.67 -20.98
CA GLN A 316 -17.66 2.95 -21.13
C GLN A 316 -16.61 3.16 -20.04
N LEU A 317 -16.94 2.84 -18.79
CA LEU A 317 -15.98 2.86 -17.66
C LEU A 317 -14.79 1.93 -17.94
N ASP A 318 -15.05 0.71 -18.40
CA ASP A 318 -14.02 -0.29 -18.72
C ASP A 318 -13.14 0.18 -19.89
N SER A 319 -13.75 0.70 -20.96
CA SER A 319 -13.03 1.19 -22.13
C SER A 319 -12.04 2.30 -21.77
N TRP A 320 -12.46 3.26 -20.94
CA TRP A 320 -11.58 4.34 -20.48
C TRP A 320 -10.42 3.82 -19.63
N LEU A 321 -10.70 2.97 -18.63
CA LEU A 321 -9.68 2.42 -17.73
C LEU A 321 -8.72 1.43 -18.41
N ARG A 322 -9.10 0.85 -19.55
CA ARG A 322 -8.25 -0.01 -20.38
C ARG A 322 -7.39 0.75 -21.36
N ALA A 323 -7.80 1.96 -21.75
CA ALA A 323 -7.06 2.76 -22.73
C ALA A 323 -5.66 3.17 -22.20
N ASP A 324 -5.55 3.46 -20.90
CA ASP A 324 -4.29 3.73 -20.21
C ASP A 324 -4.36 3.22 -18.77
N PHE A 325 -3.27 2.66 -18.25
CA PHE A 325 -3.20 2.19 -16.87
C PHE A 325 -3.24 3.33 -15.84
N LYS A 326 -2.83 4.55 -16.25
CA LYS A 326 -2.89 5.76 -15.44
C LYS A 326 -4.26 6.44 -15.44
N ASN A 327 -5.15 6.05 -16.35
CA ASN A 327 -6.49 6.64 -16.39
C ASN A 327 -7.25 6.37 -15.10
N VAL A 328 -7.94 7.41 -14.61
CA VAL A 328 -8.86 7.32 -13.48
C VAL A 328 -10.27 7.74 -13.90
N LEU A 329 -11.26 7.18 -13.21
CA LEU A 329 -12.66 7.56 -13.32
C LEU A 329 -13.05 8.41 -12.13
N VAL A 330 -13.81 9.48 -12.38
CA VAL A 330 -14.44 10.29 -11.35
C VAL A 330 -15.95 10.18 -11.53
N ILE A 331 -16.66 9.61 -10.57
CA ILE A 331 -18.10 9.38 -10.67
C ILE A 331 -18.80 10.24 -9.62
N HIS A 332 -19.78 11.03 -10.03
CA HIS A 332 -20.54 11.85 -9.09
C HIS A 332 -22.03 11.84 -9.37
N CYS A 333 -22.77 12.11 -8.30
CA CYS A 333 -24.16 12.50 -8.33
C CYS A 333 -24.32 13.64 -7.30
N LYS A 334 -25.54 13.96 -6.88
CA LYS A 334 -25.76 15.07 -5.94
C LYS A 334 -24.96 14.95 -4.64
N ASP A 335 -25.03 13.79 -3.98
CA ASP A 335 -24.35 13.50 -2.73
C ASP A 335 -23.15 12.56 -2.88
N GLY A 336 -22.95 11.99 -4.08
CA GLY A 336 -21.93 10.97 -4.33
C GLY A 336 -22.20 9.65 -3.59
N VAL A 337 -23.46 9.36 -3.24
CA VAL A 337 -23.82 8.15 -2.48
C VAL A 337 -24.59 7.17 -3.35
N HIS A 338 -25.89 7.40 -3.61
CA HIS A 338 -26.74 6.33 -4.12
C HIS A 338 -26.49 5.99 -5.61
N PRO A 339 -26.75 6.87 -6.60
CA PRO A 339 -26.43 6.59 -8.01
C PRO A 339 -24.97 6.20 -8.25
N SER A 340 -24.02 6.96 -7.68
CA SER A 340 -22.58 6.64 -7.78
C SER A 340 -22.27 5.27 -7.20
N GLY A 341 -22.89 4.94 -6.07
CA GLY A 341 -22.84 3.64 -5.42
C GLY A 341 -23.26 2.49 -6.30
N ILE A 342 -24.46 2.59 -6.86
CA ILE A 342 -25.01 1.57 -7.74
C ILE A 342 -24.08 1.38 -8.95
N LEU A 343 -23.66 2.46 -9.62
CA LEU A 343 -22.78 2.33 -10.78
C LEU A 343 -21.44 1.68 -10.43
N VAL A 344 -20.79 2.10 -9.34
CA VAL A 344 -19.51 1.52 -8.91
C VAL A 344 -19.67 0.06 -8.52
N VAL A 345 -20.71 -0.29 -7.76
CA VAL A 345 -21.01 -1.67 -7.37
C VAL A 345 -21.24 -2.55 -8.60
N SER A 346 -22.08 -2.09 -9.53
CA SER A 346 -22.36 -2.79 -10.79
C SER A 346 -21.11 -2.96 -11.63
N TYR A 347 -20.24 -1.96 -11.68
CA TYR A 347 -18.98 -2.04 -12.41
C TYR A 347 -17.99 -3.04 -11.80
N LEU A 348 -17.85 -3.06 -10.47
CA LEU A 348 -17.00 -4.05 -9.79
C LEU A 348 -17.48 -5.50 -10.02
N LEU A 349 -18.80 -5.69 -10.11
CA LEU A 349 -19.40 -6.99 -10.47
C LEU A 349 -19.20 -7.32 -11.95
N PHE A 350 -19.34 -6.33 -12.84
CA PHE A 350 -19.09 -6.46 -14.28
C PHE A 350 -17.66 -6.96 -14.56
N LEU A 351 -16.68 -6.42 -13.83
CA LEU A 351 -15.28 -6.85 -13.88
C LEU A 351 -15.02 -8.22 -13.23
N ARG A 352 -16.01 -8.79 -12.53
CA ARG A 352 -15.84 -9.96 -11.63
C ARG A 352 -14.75 -9.74 -10.57
N ALA A 353 -14.53 -8.49 -10.17
CA ALA A 353 -13.53 -8.12 -9.17
C ALA A 353 -13.95 -8.56 -7.76
N LEU A 354 -15.26 -8.67 -7.52
CA LEU A 354 -15.84 -9.10 -6.25
C LEU A 354 -16.88 -10.20 -6.45
N PRO A 355 -17.01 -11.14 -5.50
CA PRO A 355 -17.79 -12.37 -5.70
C PRO A 355 -19.30 -12.16 -5.54
N SER A 356 -19.75 -11.05 -4.95
CA SER A 356 -21.17 -10.81 -4.69
C SER A 356 -21.52 -9.32 -4.62
N PRO A 357 -22.78 -8.93 -4.91
CA PRO A 357 -23.25 -7.56 -4.75
C PRO A 357 -23.07 -7.04 -3.33
N SER A 358 -23.28 -7.89 -2.31
CA SER A 358 -23.09 -7.52 -0.91
C SER A 358 -21.63 -7.18 -0.57
N SER A 359 -20.66 -7.90 -1.15
CA SER A 359 -19.23 -7.60 -0.99
C SER A 359 -18.87 -6.26 -1.64
N ALA A 360 -19.37 -6.02 -2.85
CA ALA A 360 -19.14 -4.76 -3.57
C ALA A 360 -19.77 -3.56 -2.87
N LEU A 361 -21.00 -3.71 -2.37
CA LEU A 361 -21.66 -2.67 -1.60
C LEU A 361 -20.89 -2.34 -0.32
N ARG A 362 -20.42 -3.36 0.41
CA ARG A 362 -19.62 -3.17 1.63
C ARG A 362 -18.32 -2.40 1.37
N LEU A 363 -17.61 -2.73 0.29
CA LEU A 363 -16.41 -1.99 -0.10
C LEU A 363 -16.73 -0.53 -0.38
N PHE A 364 -17.80 -0.26 -1.14
CA PHE A 364 -18.21 1.11 -1.43
C PHE A 364 -18.56 1.87 -0.14
N THR A 365 -19.42 1.30 0.72
CA THR A 365 -19.85 1.96 1.95
C THR A 365 -18.69 2.22 2.90
N ALA A 366 -17.78 1.26 3.07
CA ALA A 366 -16.62 1.39 3.95
C ALA A 366 -15.65 2.50 3.50
N ARG A 367 -15.61 2.80 2.20
CA ARG A 367 -14.79 3.87 1.65
C ARG A 367 -15.51 5.22 1.64
N ARG A 368 -16.77 5.24 1.23
CA ARG A 368 -17.49 6.49 0.92
C ARG A 368 -18.26 7.09 2.10
N LEU A 369 -18.78 6.26 3.00
CA LEU A 369 -19.68 6.70 4.08
C LEU A 369 -18.98 6.70 5.44
N PRO A 370 -19.44 7.53 6.39
CA PRO A 370 -19.01 7.46 7.79
C PRO A 370 -19.17 6.08 8.40
N GLU A 371 -18.31 5.74 9.37
CA GLU A 371 -18.37 4.45 10.05
C GLU A 371 -19.76 4.17 10.63
N GLY A 372 -20.29 2.97 10.35
CA GLY A 372 -21.61 2.54 10.79
C GLY A 372 -22.78 3.01 9.92
N GLN A 373 -22.55 3.85 8.91
CA GLN A 373 -23.59 4.29 7.98
C GLN A 373 -23.63 3.38 6.73
N GLY A 374 -24.80 2.81 6.47
CA GLY A 374 -25.07 2.04 5.26
C GLY A 374 -25.63 2.92 4.14
N MET A 375 -25.52 2.43 2.91
CA MET A 375 -26.30 2.96 1.80
C MET A 375 -27.72 2.40 1.88
N ASP A 376 -28.72 3.25 1.68
CA ASP A 376 -30.11 2.81 1.55
C ASP A 376 -30.27 2.08 0.21
N ILE A 377 -30.68 0.82 0.25
CA ILE A 377 -30.76 -0.08 -0.90
C ILE A 377 -32.15 -0.69 -0.92
N SER A 378 -32.95 -0.27 -1.89
CA SER A 378 -34.32 -0.75 -2.11
C SER A 378 -34.32 -2.16 -2.73
N PRO A 379 -35.46 -2.89 -2.67
CA PRO A 379 -35.62 -4.15 -3.40
C PRO A 379 -35.47 -4.03 -4.92
N SER A 380 -35.64 -2.84 -5.49
CA SER A 380 -35.43 -2.61 -6.93
C SER A 380 -33.95 -2.46 -7.27
N ASP A 381 -33.13 -1.95 -6.34
CA ASP A 381 -31.67 -1.85 -6.53
C ASP A 381 -30.98 -3.22 -6.40
N ARG A 382 -31.58 -4.13 -5.62
CA ARG A 382 -31.08 -5.51 -5.43
C ARG A 382 -31.41 -6.44 -6.58
N ARG A 383 -32.47 -6.13 -7.34
CA ARG A 383 -32.93 -6.91 -8.49
C ARG A 383 -32.14 -6.47 -9.71
#